data_AF-J9H8N8-F1
#
_entry.id   AF-J9H8N8-F1
#
_cell.length_a   1.000
_cell.length_b   1.000
_cell.length_c   1.000
_cell.angle_alpha   90.00
_cell.angle_beta   90.00
_cell.angle_gamma   90.00
#
_symmetry.space_group_name_H-M   'P 1'
#
loop_
_entity.id
_entity.type
_entity.pdbx_description
1 polymer ?
#
loop_
_entity_poly.entity_id
_entity_poly.type
_entity_poly.pdbx_seq_one_letter_code
_entity_poly.pdbx_strand_id
1 'polypeptide(L)' 'PQYANGQTRILPMPTSDTIEITHAALAVLKEIYREGIHYKKTGVILGNITDASYVQQNLFDEVKNRPER' A
#
# COMPACT_ATOMS: atom_id res chain seq x y z
N PRO A 1 25.48 -12.57 -3.18
CA PRO A 1 25.05 -11.20 -2.78
C PRO A 1 23.82 -11.23 -1.86
N GLN A 2 23.92 -10.64 -0.65
CA GLN A 2 22.76 -10.41 0.20
C GLN A 2 22.18 -9.04 -0.14
N TYR A 3 20.93 -9.00 -0.55
CA TYR A 3 20.22 -7.77 -0.92
C TYR A 3 19.07 -7.54 0.06
N ALA A 4 19.00 -6.33 0.58
CA ALA A 4 17.95 -5.84 1.46
C ALA A 4 17.59 -4.44 1.01
N ASN A 5 16.29 -4.17 0.89
CA ASN A 5 15.77 -2.87 0.52
C ASN A 5 14.37 -2.68 1.12
N GLY A 6 13.95 -1.44 1.27
CA GLY A 6 12.63 -1.05 1.73
C GLY A 6 12.28 0.32 1.15
N GLN A 7 11.00 0.50 0.80
CA GLN A 7 10.52 1.75 0.23
C GLN A 7 9.11 2.02 0.78
N THR A 8 8.78 3.31 0.90
CA THR A 8 7.51 3.79 1.42
C THR A 8 6.76 4.53 0.33
N ARG A 9 5.44 4.32 0.27
CA ARG A 9 4.54 5.03 -0.63
C ARG A 9 3.39 5.61 0.19
N ILE A 10 3.10 6.89 -0.04
CA ILE A 10 1.97 7.56 0.60
C ILE A 10 0.73 7.29 -0.26
N LEU A 11 -0.34 6.82 0.38
CA LEU A 11 -1.63 6.64 -0.29
C LEU A 11 -2.32 8.01 -0.43
N PRO A 12 -3.03 8.27 -1.54
CA PRO A 12 -3.70 9.55 -1.76
C PRO A 12 -4.75 9.88 -0.69
N MET A 13 -5.38 8.86 -0.12
CA MET A 13 -6.38 8.97 0.94
C MET A 13 -6.16 7.86 1.97
N PRO A 14 -6.44 8.10 3.27
CA PRO A 14 -6.49 7.03 4.25
C PRO A 14 -7.53 5.99 3.84
N THR A 15 -7.14 4.73 3.82
CA THR A 15 -7.99 3.62 3.36
C THR A 15 -7.73 2.39 4.22
N SER A 16 -8.79 1.64 4.50
CA SER A 16 -8.73 0.30 5.11
C SER A 16 -8.98 -0.80 4.07
N ASP A 17 -9.13 -0.44 2.79
CA ASP A 17 -9.37 -1.38 1.71
C ASP A 17 -8.10 -2.21 1.45
N THR A 18 -8.20 -3.51 1.73
CA THR A 18 -7.09 -4.45 1.57
C THR A 18 -6.66 -4.60 0.11
N ILE A 19 -7.57 -4.42 -0.85
CA ILE A 19 -7.26 -4.48 -2.29
C ILE A 19 -6.39 -3.28 -2.68
N GLU A 20 -6.75 -2.08 -2.27
CA GLU A 20 -5.99 -0.85 -2.55
C GLU A 20 -4.59 -0.91 -1.91
N ILE A 21 -4.53 -1.31 -0.63
CA ILE A 21 -3.27 -1.48 0.11
C ILE A 21 -2.37 -2.53 -0.55
N THR A 22 -2.94 -3.67 -0.96
CA THR A 22 -2.18 -4.75 -1.62
C THR A 22 -1.64 -4.30 -2.97
N HIS A 23 -2.42 -3.57 -3.77
CA HIS A 23 -1.96 -3.02 -5.04
C HIS A 23 -0.78 -2.05 -4.84
N ALA A 24 -0.87 -1.15 -3.85
CA ALA A 24 0.22 -0.23 -3.54
C ALA A 24 1.49 -0.98 -3.08
N ALA A 25 1.34 -2.00 -2.22
CA ALA A 25 2.46 -2.82 -1.76
C ALA A 25 3.13 -3.58 -2.92
N LEU A 26 2.35 -4.15 -3.84
CA LEU A 26 2.87 -4.83 -5.02
C LEU A 26 3.57 -3.87 -5.99
N ALA A 27 3.06 -2.65 -6.15
CA ALA A 27 3.72 -1.63 -6.97
C ALA A 27 5.10 -1.28 -6.41
N VAL A 28 5.20 -1.03 -5.09
CA VAL A 28 6.49 -0.77 -4.42
C VAL A 28 7.42 -1.98 -4.53
N LEU A 29 6.89 -3.20 -4.33
CA LEU A 29 7.70 -4.41 -4.45
C LEU A 29 8.33 -4.53 -5.84
N LYS A 30 7.56 -4.25 -6.92
CA LYS A 30 8.09 -4.29 -8.29
C LYS A 30 9.21 -3.28 -8.52
N GLU A 31 9.15 -2.10 -7.90
CA GLU A 31 10.19 -1.07 -8.02
C GLU A 31 11.50 -1.48 -7.33
N ILE A 32 11.43 -2.14 -6.17
CA ILE A 32 12.63 -2.57 -5.42
C ILE A 32 13.09 -4.00 -5.72
N TYR A 33 12.30 -4.77 -6.47
CA TYR A 33 12.64 -6.14 -6.83
C TYR A 33 13.78 -6.16 -7.84
N ARG A 34 14.70 -7.10 -7.65
CA ARG A 34 15.82 -7.41 -8.54
C ARG A 34 15.79 -8.87 -8.91
N GLU A 35 15.78 -9.15 -10.21
CA GLU A 35 15.89 -10.49 -10.76
C GLU A 35 17.23 -11.15 -10.40
N GLY A 36 17.26 -12.49 -10.38
CA GLY A 36 18.45 -13.27 -10.05
C GLY A 36 18.80 -13.32 -8.55
N ILE A 37 18.06 -12.61 -7.70
CA ILE A 37 18.23 -12.65 -6.25
C ILE A 37 17.17 -13.54 -5.60
N HIS A 38 17.61 -14.39 -4.67
CA HIS A 38 16.72 -15.22 -3.86
C HIS A 38 16.39 -14.49 -2.56
N TYR A 39 15.14 -14.09 -2.42
CA TYR A 39 14.63 -13.38 -1.24
C TYR A 39 14.16 -14.39 -0.19
N LYS A 40 14.51 -14.17 1.08
CA LYS A 40 14.06 -15.03 2.19
C LYS A 40 12.69 -14.66 2.73
N LYS A 41 12.41 -13.36 2.79
CA LYS A 41 11.18 -12.78 3.37
C LYS A 41 10.98 -11.37 2.82
N THR A 42 9.72 -10.93 2.78
CA THR A 42 9.32 -9.54 2.63
C THR A 42 8.29 -9.19 3.69
N GLY A 43 8.04 -7.90 3.92
CA GLY A 43 7.05 -7.42 4.88
C GLY A 43 6.46 -6.08 4.44
N VAL A 44 5.25 -5.79 4.89
CA VAL A 44 4.55 -4.52 4.68
C VAL A 44 4.29 -3.90 6.04
N ILE A 45 4.53 -2.59 6.15
CA ILE A 45 4.27 -1.81 7.36
C ILE A 45 3.27 -0.72 6.97
N LEU A 46 2.13 -0.69 7.66
CA LEU A 46 1.15 0.38 7.54
C LEU A 46 1.45 1.46 8.58
N GLY A 47 1.54 2.71 8.13
CA GLY A 47 1.79 3.88 8.97
C GLY A 47 0.69 4.93 8.79
N ASN A 48 0.76 6.02 9.56
CA ASN A 48 -0.20 7.12 9.52
C ASN A 48 -1.67 6.65 9.69
N ILE A 49 -1.88 5.73 10.63
CA ILE A 49 -3.21 5.22 10.96
C ILE A 49 -4.04 6.37 11.54
N THR A 50 -5.23 6.58 10.98
CA THR A 50 -6.21 7.57 11.43
C THR A 50 -7.50 6.86 11.86
N ASP A 51 -8.31 7.55 12.65
CA ASP A 51 -9.63 7.08 13.03
C ASP A 51 -10.55 6.98 11.80
N ALA A 52 -11.30 5.88 11.70
CA ALA A 52 -12.19 5.59 10.58
C ALA A 52 -13.34 6.60 10.44
N SER A 53 -13.72 7.27 11.54
CA SER A 53 -14.75 8.32 11.54
C SER A 53 -14.28 9.63 10.90
N TYR A 54 -12.96 9.81 10.72
CA TYR A 54 -12.35 11.02 10.16
C TYR A 54 -11.81 10.83 8.73
N VAL A 55 -12.35 9.86 7.98
CA VAL A 55 -11.96 9.70 6.57
C VAL A 55 -12.61 10.80 5.73
N GLN A 56 -11.86 11.88 5.48
CA GLN A 56 -12.25 12.91 4.51
C GLN A 56 -12.33 12.26 3.13
N GLN A 57 -13.55 12.17 2.61
CA GLN A 57 -13.82 11.68 1.26
C GLN A 57 -13.22 12.64 0.23
N ASN A 58 -12.64 12.10 -0.83
CA ASN A 58 -12.23 12.89 -1.98
C ASN A 58 -13.45 13.13 -2.88
N LEU A 59 -13.71 14.38 -3.28
CA LEU A 59 -14.84 14.75 -4.14
C LEU A 59 -14.78 14.07 -5.52
N PHE A 60 -13.58 13.71 -5.98
CA PHE A 60 -13.32 13.08 -7.27
C PHE A 60 -12.84 11.63 -7.14
N ASP A 61 -13.25 10.92 -6.08
CA ASP A 61 -12.92 9.50 -5.95
C ASP A 61 -13.57 8.69 -7.09
N GLU A 62 -12.74 8.05 -7.92
CA GLU A 62 -13.21 7.23 -9.05
C GLU A 62 -13.77 5.88 -8.60
N VAL A 63 -13.54 5.48 -7.34
CA VAL A 63 -13.98 4.20 -6.79
C VAL A 63 -15.48 4.28 -6.41
N LYS A 64 -16.35 4.08 -7.40
CA LYS A 64 -17.82 4.14 -7.27
C LYS A 64 -18.44 3.07 -6.38
N ASN A 65 -17.74 1.98 -6.09
CA ASN A 65 -18.24 0.84 -5.32
C ASN A 65 -17.24 0.46 -4.21
N ARG A 66 -17.28 1.20 -3.10
CA ARG A 66 -16.71 0.74 -1.83
C ARG A 66 -17.85 0.09 -1.04
N PRO A 67 -17.97 -1.25 -0.99
CA PRO A 67 -18.99 -1.90 -0.20
C PRO A 67 -18.75 -1.62 1.28
N GLU A 68 -19.70 -0.89 1.87
CA GLU A 68 -19.91 -0.54 3.29
C GLU A 68 -18.74 0.15 4.02
N ARG A 69 -18.99 1.42 4.41
CA ARG A 69 -18.21 2.16 5.42
C ARG A 69 -18.62 1.74 6.82
#